data_AF-A0A1Z5L9E1-F1
#
_entry.id   AF-A0A1Z5L9E1-F1
#
_cell.length_a   1.000
_cell.length_b   1.000
_cell.length_c   1.000
_cell.angle_alpha   90.00
_cell.angle_beta   90.00
_cell.angle_gamma   90.00
#
_symmetry.space_group_name_H-M   'P 1'
#
loop_
_entity.id
_entity.type
_entity.pdbx_description
1 polymer ?
#
loop_
_entity_poly.entity_id
_entity_poly.type
_entity_poly.pdbx_seq_one_letter_code
_entity_poly.pdbx_strand_id
1 'polypeptide(L)'
;MGQLQKAQDTCVKELQHHQYRTSQIIQSLSKVEPEPKSEDALRKADLLRKTEARQAQLDDLAQDLPRPNGIYLQIVLGSVNLFLKDAEKFKYKTEYEQFKLKVTICIVIWSILCIISSYRVIDAILHFLLVWYYCTLTIRESILCVNGSRIKGWWRLHHFITTAQAGIIIVWPDGVIYRMFRLQFVTYVCVISFIQFCQFYYQQGCLYRLRAPRLPL
;
A
#
# COMPACT_ATOMS: atom_id res chain seq x y z
N MET A 1 -11.02 3.42 -24.21
CA MET A 1 -11.12 3.32 -22.73
C MET A 1 -12.52 2.92 -22.23
N GLY A 2 -13.63 3.40 -22.81
CA GLY A 2 -14.99 3.16 -22.26
C GLY A 2 -15.50 1.71 -22.25
N GLN A 3 -15.16 0.86 -23.22
CA GLN A 3 -15.65 -0.52 -23.26
C GLN A 3 -15.02 -1.42 -22.17
N LEU A 4 -13.74 -1.20 -21.89
CA LEU A 4 -13.00 -1.97 -20.88
C LEU A 4 -13.48 -1.63 -19.47
N GLN A 5 -13.70 -0.34 -19.20
CA GLN A 5 -14.29 0.14 -17.94
C GLN A 5 -15.69 -0.44 -17.74
N LYS A 6 -16.54 -0.42 -18.77
CA LYS A 6 -17.90 -0.97 -18.70
C LYS A 6 -17.92 -2.48 -18.44
N ALA A 7 -17.01 -3.23 -19.08
CA ALA A 7 -16.86 -4.66 -18.83
C ALA A 7 -16.37 -4.93 -17.39
N GLN A 8 -15.44 -4.12 -16.90
CA GLN A 8 -14.93 -4.20 -15.54
C GLN A 8 -15.99 -3.88 -14.48
N ASP A 9 -16.78 -2.82 -14.67
CA ASP A 9 -17.89 -2.45 -13.77
C ASP A 9 -18.98 -3.54 -13.75
N THR A 10 -19.24 -4.15 -14.90
CA THR A 10 -20.17 -5.29 -14.99
C THR A 10 -19.62 -6.50 -14.23
N CYS A 11 -18.33 -6.82 -14.40
CA CYS A 11 -17.68 -7.92 -13.69
C CYS A 11 -17.72 -7.73 -12.17
N VAL A 12 -17.41 -6.53 -11.67
CA VAL A 12 -17.48 -6.21 -10.23
C VAL A 12 -18.92 -6.35 -9.70
N LYS A 13 -19.91 -5.87 -10.46
CA LYS A 13 -21.32 -5.96 -10.08
C LYS A 13 -21.81 -7.41 -10.02
N GLU A 14 -21.47 -8.22 -11.04
CA GLU A 14 -21.82 -9.65 -11.07
C GLU A 14 -21.13 -10.42 -9.93
N LEU A 15 -19.87 -10.09 -9.63
CA LEU A 15 -19.13 -10.71 -8.53
C LEU A 15 -19.78 -10.39 -7.16
N GLN A 16 -20.12 -9.13 -6.90
CA GLN A 16 -20.82 -8.72 -5.68
C GLN A 16 -22.18 -9.43 -5.54
N HIS A 17 -22.91 -9.54 -6.64
CA HIS A 17 -24.18 -10.26 -6.68
C HIS A 17 -23.99 -11.76 -6.40
N HIS A 18 -22.94 -12.37 -6.95
CA HIS A 18 -22.59 -13.77 -6.68
C HIS A 18 -22.20 -14.01 -5.21
N GLN A 19 -21.40 -13.13 -4.61
CA GLN A 19 -21.05 -13.22 -3.18
C GLN A 19 -22.29 -13.09 -2.30
N TYR A 20 -23.16 -12.11 -2.58
CA TYR A 20 -24.42 -11.94 -1.85
C TYR A 20 -25.32 -13.19 -1.91
N ARG A 21 -25.53 -13.74 -3.11
CA ARG A 21 -26.34 -14.97 -3.29
C ARG A 21 -25.71 -16.17 -2.58
N THR A 22 -24.40 -16.30 -2.61
CA THR A 22 -23.68 -17.38 -1.93
C THR A 22 -23.85 -17.28 -0.41
N SER A 23 -23.75 -16.09 0.17
CA SER A 23 -24.04 -15.87 1.60
C SER A 23 -25.50 -16.21 1.97
N GLN A 24 -26.47 -15.86 1.11
CA GLN A 24 -27.88 -16.23 1.32
C GLN A 24 -28.09 -17.75 1.28
N ILE A 25 -27.41 -18.46 0.37
CA ILE A 25 -27.45 -19.93 0.28
C ILE A 25 -26.86 -20.55 1.55
N ILE A 26 -25.71 -20.06 2.02
CA ILE A 26 -25.09 -20.53 3.28
C ILE A 26 -26.04 -20.31 4.47
N GLN A 27 -26.65 -19.13 4.57
CA GLN A 27 -27.59 -18.80 5.65
C GLN A 27 -28.88 -19.62 5.57
N SER A 28 -29.32 -20.00 4.37
CA SER A 28 -30.49 -20.85 4.18
C SER A 28 -30.17 -22.31 4.54
N LEU A 29 -29.02 -22.81 4.10
CA LEU A 29 -28.52 -24.14 4.44
C LEU A 29 -28.25 -24.30 5.94
N SER A 30 -27.78 -23.24 6.62
CA SER A 30 -27.54 -23.29 8.06
C SER A 30 -28.83 -23.45 8.87
N LYS A 31 -29.96 -22.94 8.37
CA LYS A 31 -31.29 -23.04 9.00
C LYS A 31 -31.97 -24.39 8.82
N VAL A 32 -31.55 -25.19 7.84
CA VAL A 32 -32.09 -26.55 7.63
C VAL A 32 -31.43 -27.48 8.65
N GLU A 33 -32.16 -28.00 9.63
CA GLU A 33 -31.66 -29.03 10.55
C GLU A 33 -32.18 -30.41 10.13
N PRO A 34 -31.38 -31.20 9.39
CA PRO A 34 -31.72 -32.57 9.07
C PRO A 34 -31.50 -33.48 10.29
N GLU A 35 -32.28 -34.55 10.35
CA GLU A 35 -32.10 -35.67 11.29
C GLU A 35 -30.63 -36.18 11.29
N PRO A 36 -30.02 -36.41 12.46
CA PRO A 36 -28.63 -36.86 12.55
C PRO A 36 -28.45 -38.22 11.86
N LYS A 37 -27.48 -38.29 10.93
CA LYS A 37 -27.14 -39.45 10.05
C LYS A 37 -28.11 -39.73 8.89
N SER A 38 -29.04 -38.83 8.56
CA SER A 38 -29.84 -38.98 7.35
C SER A 38 -29.02 -38.71 6.08
N GLU A 39 -29.47 -39.24 4.94
CA GLU A 39 -28.89 -38.94 3.62
C GLU A 39 -28.89 -37.42 3.34
N ASP A 40 -29.88 -36.71 3.88
CA ASP A 40 -30.02 -35.26 3.76
C ASP A 40 -28.99 -34.48 4.60
N ALA A 41 -28.57 -35.03 5.75
CA ALA A 41 -27.45 -34.48 6.53
C ALA A 41 -26.12 -34.57 5.76
N LEU A 42 -25.89 -35.69 5.05
CA LEU A 42 -24.73 -35.86 4.18
C LEU A 42 -24.78 -34.91 2.97
N ARG A 43 -25.94 -34.78 2.33
CA ARG A 43 -26.16 -33.85 1.20
C ARG A 43 -25.98 -32.39 1.63
N LYS A 44 -26.48 -32.00 2.80
CA LYS A 44 -26.26 -30.66 3.37
C LYS A 44 -24.77 -30.37 3.56
N ALA A 45 -24.01 -31.31 4.12
CA ALA A 45 -22.57 -31.15 4.33
C ALA A 45 -21.79 -31.01 3.01
N ASP A 46 -22.12 -31.80 1.98
CA ASP A 46 -21.49 -31.68 0.65
C ASP A 46 -21.85 -30.37 -0.04
N LEU A 47 -23.10 -29.91 0.06
CA LEU A 47 -23.54 -28.62 -0.47
C LEU A 47 -22.84 -27.45 0.23
N LEU A 48 -22.70 -27.48 1.56
CA LEU A 48 -21.95 -26.46 2.31
C LEU A 48 -20.49 -26.42 1.84
N ARG A 49 -19.82 -27.57 1.76
CA ARG A 49 -18.44 -27.66 1.29
C ARG A 49 -18.26 -27.10 -0.12
N LYS A 50 -19.15 -27.44 -1.05
CA LYS A 50 -19.14 -26.90 -2.43
C LYS A 50 -19.37 -25.38 -2.45
N THR A 51 -20.24 -24.89 -1.57
CA THR A 51 -20.57 -23.47 -1.47
C THR A 51 -19.41 -22.67 -0.87
N GLU A 52 -18.75 -23.20 0.16
CA GLU A 52 -17.53 -22.62 0.75
C GLU A 52 -16.36 -22.62 -0.24
N ALA A 53 -16.15 -23.71 -0.99
CA ALA A 53 -15.12 -23.77 -2.04
C ALA A 53 -15.37 -22.73 -3.14
N ARG A 54 -16.63 -22.54 -3.56
CA ARG A 54 -17.02 -21.51 -4.52
C ARG A 54 -16.83 -20.09 -3.94
N GLN A 55 -17.12 -19.89 -2.66
CA GLN A 55 -16.86 -18.62 -1.98
C GLN A 55 -15.36 -18.31 -1.98
N ALA A 56 -14.51 -19.28 -1.66
CA ALA A 56 -13.06 -19.11 -1.70
C ALA A 56 -12.55 -18.74 -3.11
N GLN A 57 -13.11 -19.34 -4.17
CA GLN A 57 -12.79 -18.99 -5.56
C GLN A 57 -13.25 -17.57 -5.93
N LEU A 58 -14.44 -17.15 -5.47
CA LEU A 58 -14.92 -15.79 -5.67
C LEU A 58 -14.06 -14.76 -4.93
N ASP A 59 -13.58 -15.10 -3.73
CA ASP A 59 -12.71 -14.25 -2.94
C ASP A 59 -11.28 -14.16 -3.52
N ASP A 60 -10.82 -15.21 -4.20
CA ASP A 60 -9.58 -15.20 -4.98
C ASP A 60 -9.74 -14.30 -6.22
N LEU A 61 -10.83 -14.46 -6.98
CA LEU A 61 -11.16 -13.61 -8.13
C LEU A 61 -11.38 -12.14 -7.74
N ALA A 62 -11.93 -11.88 -6.55
CA ALA A 62 -12.08 -10.55 -5.97
C ALA A 62 -10.74 -9.87 -5.68
N GLN A 63 -9.68 -10.65 -5.44
CA GLN A 63 -8.33 -10.11 -5.20
C GLN A 63 -7.68 -9.63 -6.50
N ASP A 64 -8.03 -10.23 -7.63
CA ASP A 64 -7.56 -9.82 -8.96
C ASP A 64 -8.34 -8.62 -9.52
N LEU A 65 -9.54 -8.37 -8.99
CA LEU A 65 -10.36 -7.23 -9.36
C LEU A 65 -9.89 -5.92 -8.69
N PRO A 66 -10.08 -4.77 -9.36
CA PRO A 66 -9.75 -3.46 -8.82
C PRO A 66 -10.49 -3.22 -7.51
N ARG A 67 -9.76 -2.95 -6.43
CA ARG A 67 -10.36 -2.55 -5.16
C ARG A 67 -10.87 -1.11 -5.28
N PRO A 68 -12.02 -0.79 -4.65
CA PRO A 68 -12.48 0.59 -4.60
C PRO A 68 -11.42 1.49 -3.93
N ASN A 69 -11.26 2.70 -4.46
CA ASN A 69 -10.35 3.70 -3.91
C ASN A 69 -10.70 3.96 -2.43
N GLY A 70 -9.69 3.97 -1.55
CA GLY A 70 -9.90 4.39 -0.16
C GLY A 70 -10.24 5.89 -0.08
N ILE A 71 -10.95 6.29 0.97
CA ILE A 71 -11.42 7.68 1.19
C ILE A 71 -10.29 8.71 1.03
N TYR A 72 -9.09 8.44 1.59
CA TYR A 72 -7.92 9.33 1.43
C TYR A 72 -7.55 9.55 -0.05
N LEU A 73 -7.49 8.48 -0.82
CA LEU A 73 -7.13 8.53 -2.23
C LEU A 73 -8.20 9.26 -3.05
N GLN A 74 -9.47 9.07 -2.70
CA GLN A 74 -10.59 9.75 -3.34
C GLN A 74 -10.60 11.26 -3.04
N ILE A 75 -10.19 11.67 -1.85
CA ILE A 75 -10.03 13.09 -1.49
C ILE A 75 -8.86 13.72 -2.26
N VAL A 76 -7.72 13.03 -2.35
CA VAL A 76 -6.49 13.58 -2.93
C VAL A 76 -6.47 13.57 -4.45
N LEU A 77 -6.95 12.49 -5.08
CA LEU A 77 -6.92 12.29 -6.54
C LEU A 77 -8.30 12.38 -7.20
N GLY A 78 -9.38 12.49 -6.43
CA GLY A 78 -10.75 12.46 -6.95
C GLY A 78 -11.21 11.05 -7.34
N SER A 79 -12.32 10.99 -8.07
CA SER A 79 -12.91 9.74 -8.57
C SER A 79 -12.21 9.23 -9.85
N VAL A 80 -10.89 9.04 -9.79
CA VAL A 80 -10.09 8.55 -10.92
C VAL A 80 -9.89 7.04 -10.83
N ASN A 81 -10.01 6.34 -11.96
CA ASN A 81 -9.68 4.92 -12.06
C ASN A 81 -8.15 4.73 -12.06
N LEU A 82 -7.60 4.26 -10.94
CA LEU A 82 -6.16 4.07 -10.72
C LEU A 82 -5.71 2.61 -10.96
N PHE A 83 -6.53 1.84 -11.68
CA PHE A 83 -6.23 0.45 -11.99
C PHE A 83 -5.11 0.37 -13.03
N LEU A 84 -4.03 -0.30 -12.68
CA LEU A 84 -2.88 -0.57 -13.54
C LEU A 84 -2.96 -2.02 -14.05
N LYS A 85 -2.62 -2.26 -15.32
CA LYS A 85 -2.43 -3.64 -15.82
C LYS A 85 -1.18 -4.28 -15.20
N ASP A 86 -1.04 -5.60 -15.21
CA ASP A 86 0.06 -6.27 -14.50
C ASP A 86 1.47 -5.82 -14.92
N ALA A 87 1.69 -5.58 -16.22
CA ALA A 87 2.95 -5.01 -16.71
C ALA A 87 3.20 -3.58 -16.18
N GLU A 88 2.14 -2.78 -16.06
CA GLU A 88 2.18 -1.41 -15.54
C GLU A 88 2.35 -1.40 -14.01
N LYS A 89 1.72 -2.32 -13.28
CA LYS A 89 1.92 -2.51 -11.83
C LYS A 89 3.40 -2.77 -11.53
N PHE A 90 4.03 -3.66 -12.28
CA PHE A 90 5.44 -3.99 -12.10
C PHE A 90 6.37 -2.81 -12.43
N LYS A 91 6.11 -2.12 -13.55
CA LYS A 91 6.85 -0.92 -13.95
C LYS A 91 6.72 0.18 -12.89
N TYR A 92 5.50 0.45 -12.44
CA TYR A 92 5.22 1.44 -11.40
C TYR A 92 5.93 1.10 -10.08
N LYS A 93 5.93 -0.17 -9.67
CA LYS A 93 6.65 -0.62 -8.48
C LYS A 93 8.16 -0.44 -8.61
N THR A 94 8.73 -0.69 -9.78
CA THR A 94 10.15 -0.46 -10.06
C THR A 94 10.49 1.03 -9.99
N GLU A 95 9.68 1.90 -10.63
CA GLU A 95 9.85 3.35 -10.61
C GLU A 95 9.66 3.94 -9.20
N TYR A 96 8.75 3.36 -8.40
CA TYR A 96 8.56 3.70 -7.00
C TYR A 96 9.82 3.42 -6.17
N GLU A 97 10.39 2.22 -6.28
CA GLU A 97 11.62 1.86 -5.57
C GLU A 97 12.80 2.74 -6.02
N GLN A 98 12.96 2.99 -7.32
CA GLN A 98 14.00 3.88 -7.84
C GLN A 98 13.84 5.33 -7.35
N PHE A 99 12.61 5.83 -7.29
CA PHE A 99 12.30 7.14 -6.74
C PHE A 99 12.73 7.25 -5.26
N LYS A 100 12.37 6.25 -4.43
CA LYS A 100 12.80 6.20 -3.03
C LYS A 100 14.30 6.29 -2.90
N LEU A 101 15.04 5.50 -3.67
CA LEU A 101 16.51 5.50 -3.62
C LEU A 101 17.08 6.88 -3.99
N LYS A 102 16.67 7.44 -5.13
CA LYS A 102 17.16 8.74 -5.62
C LYS A 102 16.94 9.84 -4.59
N VAL A 103 15.73 9.95 -4.05
CA VAL A 103 15.40 10.99 -3.07
C VAL A 103 16.09 10.74 -1.73
N THR A 104 16.22 9.48 -1.29
CA THR A 104 16.96 9.14 -0.07
C THR A 104 18.43 9.55 -0.17
N ILE A 105 19.08 9.34 -1.32
CA ILE A 105 20.45 9.81 -1.55
C ILE A 105 20.54 11.33 -1.45
N CYS A 106 19.60 12.07 -2.06
CA CYS A 106 19.54 13.52 -1.93
C CYS A 106 19.37 13.96 -0.47
N ILE A 107 18.48 13.31 0.29
CA ILE A 107 18.26 13.58 1.72
C ILE A 107 19.54 13.35 2.52
N VAL A 108 20.26 12.25 2.30
CA VAL A 108 21.51 11.96 3.02
C VAL A 108 22.58 13.03 2.74
N ILE A 109 22.77 13.39 1.47
CA ILE A 109 23.73 14.45 1.09
C ILE A 109 23.37 15.77 1.79
N TRP A 110 22.08 16.12 1.79
CA TRP A 110 21.61 17.35 2.39
C TRP A 110 21.69 17.32 3.93
N SER A 111 21.44 16.17 4.55
CA SER A 111 21.62 15.98 5.99
C SER A 111 23.08 16.14 6.41
N ILE A 112 24.04 15.63 5.63
CA ILE A 112 25.47 15.86 5.87
C ILE A 112 25.80 17.35 5.79
N LEU A 113 25.25 18.06 4.79
CA LEU A 113 25.40 19.52 4.69
C LEU A 113 24.83 20.24 5.91
N CYS A 114 23.68 19.80 6.45
CA CYS A 114 23.11 20.33 7.69
C CYS A 114 24.01 20.05 8.91
N ILE A 115 24.71 18.91 8.96
CA ILE A 115 25.65 18.62 10.07
C ILE A 115 26.86 19.57 10.01
N ILE A 116 27.41 19.79 8.83
CA ILE A 116 28.60 20.65 8.62
C ILE A 116 28.24 22.13 8.77
N SER A 117 27.05 22.54 8.31
CA SER A 117 26.61 23.92 8.27
C SER A 117 25.43 24.15 9.20
N SER A 118 25.54 25.13 10.11
CA SER A 118 24.51 25.44 11.11
C SER A 118 23.53 26.55 10.66
N TYR A 119 23.36 26.75 9.35
CA TYR A 119 22.42 27.74 8.83
C TYR A 119 20.99 27.21 8.80
N ARG A 120 20.07 27.97 9.43
CA ARG A 120 18.63 27.64 9.51
C ARG A 120 17.95 27.43 8.16
N VAL A 121 18.45 28.10 7.11
CA VAL A 121 17.91 27.97 5.74
C VAL A 121 18.21 26.58 5.17
N ILE A 122 19.39 26.03 5.43
CA ILE A 122 19.78 24.69 4.95
C ILE A 122 18.90 23.65 5.63
N ASP A 123 18.65 23.82 6.94
CA ASP A 123 17.69 22.99 7.67
C ASP A 123 16.29 23.11 7.08
N ALA A 124 15.80 24.33 6.83
CA ALA A 124 14.46 24.53 6.28
C ALA A 124 14.28 23.77 4.95
N ILE A 125 15.30 23.79 4.08
CA ILE A 125 15.28 23.03 2.82
C ILE A 125 15.23 21.53 3.08
N LEU A 126 16.00 21.00 4.04
CA LEU A 126 15.92 19.58 4.41
C LEU A 126 14.52 19.19 4.87
N HIS A 127 13.95 19.96 5.80
CA HIS A 127 12.64 19.65 6.35
C HIS A 127 11.54 19.76 5.29
N PHE A 128 11.61 20.76 4.41
CA PHE A 128 10.70 20.87 3.26
C PHE A 128 10.82 19.67 2.32
N LEU A 129 12.05 19.23 2.03
CA LEU A 129 12.30 18.02 1.24
C LEU A 129 11.71 16.76 1.90
N LEU A 130 11.79 16.65 3.24
CA LEU A 130 11.18 15.54 3.99
C LEU A 130 9.65 15.57 3.90
N VAL A 131 9.01 16.72 4.12
CA VAL A 131 7.55 16.86 3.98
C VAL A 131 7.11 16.46 2.59
N TRP A 132 7.77 17.01 1.56
CA TRP A 132 7.47 16.67 0.17
C TRP A 132 7.67 15.18 -0.13
N TYR A 133 8.76 14.59 0.36
CA TYR A 133 9.07 13.19 0.16
C TYR A 133 8.01 12.28 0.78
N TYR A 134 7.69 12.45 2.06
CA TYR A 134 6.72 11.60 2.75
C TYR A 134 5.29 11.82 2.24
N CYS A 135 4.90 13.05 1.89
CA CYS A 135 3.64 13.30 1.16
C CYS A 135 3.59 12.48 -0.14
N THR A 136 4.64 12.53 -0.95
CA THR A 136 4.70 11.79 -2.21
C THR A 136 4.67 10.28 -1.98
N LEU A 137 5.34 9.77 -0.94
CA LEU A 137 5.27 8.36 -0.57
C LEU A 137 3.85 7.95 -0.22
N THR A 138 3.12 8.70 0.60
CA THR A 138 1.74 8.33 0.98
C THR A 138 0.83 8.19 -0.24
N ILE A 139 0.97 9.06 -1.24
CA ILE A 139 0.20 8.99 -2.49
C ILE A 139 0.59 7.76 -3.29
N ARG A 140 1.90 7.55 -3.54
CA ARG A 140 2.39 6.40 -4.31
C ARG A 140 2.07 5.06 -3.64
N GLU A 141 2.20 4.98 -2.32
CA GLU A 141 1.84 3.78 -1.54
C GLU A 141 0.33 3.54 -1.54
N SER A 142 -0.50 4.59 -1.54
CA SER A 142 -1.95 4.45 -1.64
C SER A 142 -2.38 3.90 -3.01
N ILE A 143 -1.71 4.32 -4.10
CA ILE A 143 -1.91 3.75 -5.45
C ILE A 143 -1.49 2.27 -5.47
N LEU A 144 -0.34 1.93 -4.86
CA LEU A 144 0.11 0.54 -4.74
C LEU A 144 -0.87 -0.33 -3.95
N CYS A 145 -1.46 0.19 -2.87
CA CYS A 145 -2.45 -0.55 -2.07
C CYS A 145 -3.71 -0.88 -2.87
N VAL A 146 -4.22 0.08 -3.66
CA VAL A 146 -5.40 -0.14 -4.53
C VAL A 146 -5.12 -1.20 -5.60
N ASN A 147 -3.87 -1.29 -6.06
CA ASN A 147 -3.41 -2.27 -7.04
C ASN A 147 -2.94 -3.61 -6.42
N GLY A 148 -3.33 -3.91 -5.19
CA GLY A 148 -3.10 -5.22 -4.54
C GLY A 148 -1.80 -5.35 -3.75
N SER A 149 -0.99 -4.28 -3.61
CA SER A 149 0.22 -4.33 -2.77
C SER A 149 -0.13 -4.44 -1.28
N ARG A 150 0.44 -5.44 -0.60
CA ARG A 150 0.22 -5.71 0.84
C ARG A 150 1.09 -4.81 1.72
N ILE A 151 0.82 -3.51 1.73
CA ILE A 151 1.49 -2.55 2.61
C ILE A 151 0.75 -2.49 3.95
N LYS A 152 1.47 -2.71 5.06
CA LYS A 152 0.87 -2.70 6.40
C LYS A 152 0.34 -1.31 6.76
N GLY A 153 -0.83 -1.24 7.41
CA GLY A 153 -1.46 0.04 7.77
C GLY A 153 -0.62 0.91 8.70
N TRP A 154 0.08 0.30 9.67
CA TRP A 154 0.97 1.02 10.60
C TRP A 154 2.11 1.74 9.87
N TRP A 155 2.60 1.17 8.75
CA TRP A 155 3.68 1.76 7.97
C TRP A 155 3.21 3.05 7.28
N ARG A 156 1.99 3.04 6.74
CA ARG A 156 1.37 4.25 6.18
C ARG A 156 1.14 5.29 7.27
N LEU A 157 0.66 4.88 8.45
CA LEU A 157 0.46 5.79 9.58
C LEU A 157 1.77 6.46 10.01
N HIS A 158 2.87 5.70 10.05
CA HIS A 158 4.19 6.25 10.34
C HIS A 158 4.56 7.38 9.37
N HIS A 159 4.37 7.21 8.05
CA HIS A 159 4.66 8.27 7.07
C HIS A 159 3.83 9.53 7.28
N PHE A 160 2.56 9.40 7.66
CA PHE A 160 1.71 10.55 7.99
C PHE A 160 2.24 11.30 9.22
N ILE A 161 2.62 10.56 10.27
CA ILE A 161 3.20 11.14 11.49
C ILE A 161 4.51 11.84 11.16
N THR A 162 5.39 11.21 10.38
CA THR A 162 6.68 11.80 9.97
C THR A 162 6.49 13.07 9.14
N THR A 163 5.49 13.10 8.26
CA THR A 163 5.13 14.31 7.49
C THR A 163 4.69 15.44 8.41
N ALA A 164 3.79 15.17 9.35
CA ALA A 164 3.31 16.15 10.31
C ALA A 164 4.45 16.68 11.20
N GLN A 165 5.29 15.78 11.71
CA GLN A 165 6.46 16.12 12.51
C GLN A 165 7.42 17.03 11.72
N ALA A 166 7.75 16.68 10.47
CA ALA A 166 8.61 17.51 9.63
C ALA A 166 7.98 18.90 9.37
N GLY A 167 6.66 18.96 9.15
CA GLY A 167 5.92 20.21 9.00
C GLY A 167 5.99 21.11 10.24
N ILE A 168 5.82 20.53 11.43
CA ILE A 168 5.96 21.25 12.71
C ILE A 168 7.38 21.81 12.87
N ILE A 169 8.40 21.04 12.51
CA ILE A 169 9.79 21.48 12.63
C ILE A 169 10.12 22.60 11.64
N ILE A 170 9.52 22.63 10.44
CA ILE A 170 9.70 23.74 9.47
C ILE A 170 9.27 25.06 10.09
N VAL A 171 8.10 25.09 10.74
CA VAL A 171 7.53 26.30 11.33
C VAL A 171 8.10 26.64 12.71
N TRP A 172 8.89 25.73 13.30
CA TRP A 172 9.50 25.95 14.61
C TRP A 172 10.51 27.12 14.52
N PRO A 173 10.34 28.18 15.33
CA PRO A 173 11.24 29.34 15.33
C PRO A 173 12.65 28.98 15.79
N ASP A 174 13.66 29.67 15.27
CA ASP A 174 15.04 29.49 15.75
C ASP A 174 15.14 29.94 17.21
N GLY A 175 15.55 29.02 18.08
CA GLY A 175 15.65 29.23 19.52
C GLY A 175 16.52 28.16 20.16
N VAL A 176 16.84 28.34 21.45
CA VAL A 176 17.74 27.45 22.19
C VAL A 176 17.28 25.99 22.13
N ILE A 177 15.97 25.76 22.33
CA ILE A 177 15.37 24.41 22.30
C ILE A 177 15.53 23.77 20.92
N TYR A 178 15.27 24.53 19.84
CA TYR A 178 15.44 24.05 18.47
C TYR A 178 16.89 23.63 18.22
N ARG A 179 17.86 24.46 18.63
CA ARG A 179 19.30 24.20 18.44
C ARG A 179 19.77 22.95 19.19
N MET A 180 19.23 22.70 20.39
CA MET A 180 19.51 21.47 21.14
C MET A 180 18.93 20.22 20.47
N PHE A 181 17.72 20.35 19.91
CA PHE A 181 17.03 19.23 19.24
C PHE A 181 17.56 18.94 17.82
N ARG A 182 18.07 19.97 17.13
CA ARG A 182 18.50 19.93 15.73
C ARG A 182 19.37 18.73 15.40
N LEU A 183 20.45 18.53 16.14
CA LEU A 183 21.40 17.45 15.84
C LEU A 183 20.76 16.08 16.00
N GLN A 184 19.95 15.89 17.04
CA GLN A 184 19.21 14.65 17.26
C GLN A 184 18.28 14.34 16.08
N PHE A 185 17.57 15.35 15.59
CA PHE A 185 16.67 15.19 14.45
C PHE A 185 17.40 14.87 13.16
N VAL A 186 18.48 15.58 12.82
CA VAL A 186 19.25 15.33 11.60
C VAL A 186 19.91 13.94 11.65
N THR A 187 20.44 13.52 12.81
CA THR A 187 20.95 12.16 13.00
C THR A 187 19.84 11.12 12.82
N TYR A 188 18.65 11.35 13.37
CA TYR A 188 17.49 10.47 13.15
C TYR A 188 17.15 10.34 11.65
N VAL A 189 17.14 11.45 10.91
CA VAL A 189 16.90 11.45 9.46
C VAL A 189 17.96 10.62 8.71
N CYS A 190 19.23 10.71 9.09
CA CYS A 190 20.30 9.88 8.52
C CYS A 190 20.05 8.39 8.79
N VAL A 191 19.69 8.02 10.02
CA VAL A 191 19.42 6.61 10.40
C VAL A 191 18.23 6.05 9.63
N ILE A 192 17.12 6.80 9.55
CA ILE A 192 15.95 6.37 8.78
C ILE A 192 16.27 6.24 7.29
N SER A 193 17.07 7.15 6.73
CA SER A 193 17.52 7.07 5.34
C SER A 193 18.35 5.81 5.08
N PHE A 194 19.20 5.42 6.03
CA PHE A 194 19.94 4.17 5.95
C PHE A 194 19.01 2.94 5.99
N ILE A 195 18.03 2.92 6.90
CA ILE A 195 17.02 1.85 6.96
C ILE A 195 16.25 1.78 5.63
N GLN A 196 15.89 2.93 5.05
CA GLN A 196 15.19 3.01 3.77
C GLN A 196 16.02 2.43 2.61
N PHE A 197 17.34 2.64 2.64
CA PHE A 197 18.28 2.04 1.70
C PHE A 197 18.33 0.51 1.87
N CYS A 198 18.47 -0.01 3.08
CA CYS A 198 18.43 -1.46 3.33
C CYS A 198 17.12 -2.10 2.86
N GLN A 199 15.98 -1.43 3.13
CA GLN A 199 14.67 -1.87 2.65
C GLN A 199 14.62 -1.93 1.12
N PHE A 200 15.19 -0.94 0.42
CA PHE A 200 15.25 -0.94 -1.04
C PHE A 200 16.01 -2.17 -1.57
N TYR A 201 17.19 -2.47 -1.02
CA TYR A 201 17.97 -3.65 -1.45
C TYR A 201 17.19 -4.95 -1.26
N TYR A 202 16.52 -5.09 -0.12
CA TYR A 202 15.68 -6.25 0.16
C TYR A 202 14.52 -6.37 -0.83
N GLN A 203 13.80 -5.26 -1.10
CA GLN A 203 12.66 -5.25 -2.01
C GLN A 203 13.07 -5.51 -3.46
N GLN A 204 14.21 -4.97 -3.91
CA GLN A 204 14.75 -5.26 -5.24
C GLN A 204 15.17 -6.71 -5.39
N GLY A 205 15.79 -7.31 -4.37
CA GLY A 205 16.09 -8.74 -4.38
C GLY A 205 14.83 -9.60 -4.49
N CYS A 206 13.73 -9.20 -3.84
CA CYS A 206 12.43 -9.87 -3.98
C CYS A 206 11.84 -9.70 -5.38
N LEU A 207 11.86 -8.49 -5.94
CA LEU A 207 11.41 -8.21 -7.31
C LEU A 207 12.21 -8.98 -8.36
N TYR A 208 13.52 -9.12 -8.17
CA TYR A 208 14.40 -9.89 -9.05
C TYR A 208 14.04 -11.39 -9.03
N ARG A 209 13.75 -11.96 -7.85
CA ARG A 209 13.30 -13.37 -7.73
C ARG A 209 11.96 -13.63 -8.40
N LEU A 210 11.05 -12.64 -8.43
CA LEU A 210 9.80 -12.73 -9.17
C LEU A 210 10.01 -12.61 -10.69
N ARG A 211 11.13 -12.02 -11.12
CA ARG A 211 11.50 -11.84 -12.53
C ARG A 211 12.29 -13.01 -13.10
N ALA A 212 13.02 -13.74 -12.26
CA ALA A 212 13.78 -14.90 -12.70
C ALA A 212 12.80 -15.98 -13.20
N PRO A 213 12.89 -16.41 -14.47
CA PRO A 213 12.22 -17.63 -14.90
C PRO A 213 12.68 -18.75 -13.97
N ARG A 214 11.74 -19.49 -13.39
CA ARG A 214 12.07 -20.77 -12.76
C ARG A 214 12.65 -21.64 -13.87
N LEU A 215 13.98 -21.65 -13.99
CA LEU A 215 14.68 -22.64 -14.80
C LEU A 215 14.26 -24.01 -14.27
N PRO A 216 13.66 -24.88 -15.09
CA PRO A 216 13.43 -26.24 -14.68
C PRO A 216 14.82 -26.87 -14.45
N LEU A 217 15.03 -27.38 -13.23
CA LEU A 217 16.10 -28.33 -12.94
C LEU A 217 15.73 -29.68 -13.54
#